data_AF-A0AAJ2PX74-F1
#
_entry.id   AF-A0AAJ2PX74-F1
#
_cell.length_a   1.000
_cell.length_b   1.000
_cell.length_c   1.000
_cell.angle_alpha   90.00
_cell.angle_beta   90.00
_cell.angle_gamma   90.00
#
_symmetry.space_group_name_H-M   'P 1'
#
loop_
_entity.id
_entity.type
_entity.pdbx_description
1 polymer ?
#
loop_
_entity_poly.entity_id
_entity_poly.type
_entity_poly.pdbx_seq_one_letter_code
_entity_poly.pdbx_strand_id
1 'polypeptide(L)'
;MFLTISTTGTPERPATDLGFLLHKHPDKSQAFSTSYGKAHVLYPEADVERCTAALLLEVDAVALVRRGKGKGRGGAPDAALAQYVNDRPYAASSLLAVALNDVFSSAVRGHCKARPELPEQARPLRVEIPALPARGGPALVAKLFEPLGWTVTAEEVALDTEFPEWGASRYVRLVLESESLTLAEALRHLYVLLPVLDDTKHYWVSSDEVDKLLRAGEGWLPAHPEHKLITSRYLSRRWSLTRQAMERLELVRLAEADDSEVEAIDNAVEEAADGEAEGEEKPTPLAVQRRDAIIAALEESGATRVLDLGCGQGQLVQALLKDVRFTEIVGTDVSMRALTIASRRLKLDRMGERQASRVQLFQSSLAYTDKRLKGYDAAVLCEVIEHLDLPRLPALEYAVFGSARPRTVLVTTPNVEYNVRWESLPAGHVRHGDHRFEWTREEFRTWATTVAERHGYDVGFVPVGPDDPEVGPPTQMAVFKQRNTNEKEAKAA
;
A
#
# COMPACT_ATOMS: atom_id res chain seq x y z
N MET A 1 -25.70 -4.71 7.04
CA MET A 1 -25.69 -4.73 5.55
C MET A 1 -25.66 -6.16 5.03
N PHE A 2 -26.14 -6.48 3.83
CA PHE A 2 -26.07 -7.84 3.29
C PHE A 2 -25.88 -7.87 1.76
N LEU A 3 -25.51 -9.05 1.27
CA LEU A 3 -25.69 -9.44 -0.13
C LEU A 3 -26.37 -10.80 -0.20
N THR A 4 -27.02 -11.09 -1.32
CA THR A 4 -27.57 -12.42 -1.62
C THR A 4 -26.95 -12.98 -2.88
N ILE A 5 -26.73 -14.29 -2.91
CA ILE A 5 -26.29 -15.05 -4.07
C ILE A 5 -27.37 -16.11 -4.33
N SER A 6 -27.99 -16.05 -5.49
CA SER A 6 -29.03 -16.98 -5.91
C SER A 6 -28.58 -17.77 -7.13
N THR A 7 -29.05 -19.00 -7.22
CA THR A 7 -28.92 -19.84 -8.42
C THR A 7 -30.24 -20.57 -8.67
N THR A 8 -30.45 -20.98 -9.91
CA THR A 8 -31.55 -21.85 -10.30
C THR A 8 -31.03 -23.23 -10.68
N GLY A 9 -31.88 -24.25 -10.58
CA GLY A 9 -31.50 -25.63 -10.77
C GLY A 9 -32.58 -26.47 -11.44
N THR A 10 -32.20 -27.71 -11.75
CA THR A 10 -33.11 -28.76 -12.23
C THR A 10 -33.02 -29.96 -11.27
N PRO A 11 -33.92 -30.95 -11.37
CA PRO A 11 -33.81 -32.17 -10.56
C PRO A 11 -32.45 -32.89 -10.67
N GLU A 12 -31.79 -32.81 -11.83
CA GLU A 12 -30.48 -33.43 -12.08
C GLU A 12 -29.31 -32.57 -11.57
N ARG A 13 -29.51 -31.24 -11.45
CA ARG A 13 -28.54 -30.26 -10.95
C ARG A 13 -29.25 -29.31 -9.99
N PRO A 14 -29.58 -29.75 -8.77
CA PRO A 14 -30.44 -29.00 -7.87
C PRO A 14 -29.78 -27.68 -7.47
N ALA A 15 -30.58 -26.63 -7.29
CA ALA A 15 -30.08 -25.33 -6.85
C ALA A 15 -29.45 -25.40 -5.45
N THR A 16 -29.90 -26.33 -4.60
CA THR A 16 -29.33 -26.61 -3.26
C THR A 16 -27.86 -27.03 -3.29
N ASP A 17 -27.30 -27.42 -4.45
CA ASP A 17 -25.86 -27.61 -4.63
C ASP A 17 -25.04 -26.35 -4.24
N LEU A 18 -25.65 -25.16 -4.27
CA LEU A 18 -25.08 -23.92 -3.76
C LEU A 18 -24.61 -24.03 -2.30
N GLY A 19 -25.30 -24.83 -1.46
CA GLY A 19 -24.90 -25.10 -0.08
C GLY A 19 -23.57 -25.83 0.02
N PHE A 20 -23.34 -26.82 -0.84
CA PHE A 20 -22.06 -27.54 -0.92
C PHE A 20 -20.95 -26.61 -1.41
N LEU A 21 -21.22 -25.85 -2.48
CA LEU A 21 -20.25 -24.93 -3.06
C LEU A 21 -19.82 -23.83 -2.06
N LEU A 22 -20.75 -23.28 -1.27
CA LEU A 22 -20.46 -22.28 -0.23
C LEU A 22 -19.94 -22.88 1.10
N HIS A 23 -19.95 -24.21 1.22
CA HIS A 23 -19.67 -24.93 2.47
C HIS A 23 -20.56 -24.45 3.61
N LYS A 24 -21.85 -24.22 3.34
CA LYS A 24 -22.86 -23.82 4.31
C LYS A 24 -24.13 -24.61 4.05
N HIS A 25 -24.57 -25.34 5.06
CA HIS A 25 -25.77 -26.15 4.96
C HIS A 25 -27.02 -25.25 4.94
N PRO A 26 -27.94 -25.41 3.97
CA PRO A 26 -29.14 -24.55 3.86
C PRO A 26 -29.99 -24.50 5.14
N ASP A 27 -30.21 -25.66 5.78
CA ASP A 27 -30.98 -25.74 7.04
C ASP A 27 -30.28 -25.16 8.28
N LYS A 28 -29.06 -24.61 8.15
CA LYS A 28 -28.29 -24.09 9.28
C LYS A 28 -27.98 -22.61 9.09
N SER A 29 -28.65 -21.78 9.90
CA SER A 29 -28.18 -20.42 10.15
C SER A 29 -26.87 -20.48 10.93
N GLN A 30 -25.82 -19.86 10.39
CA GLN A 30 -24.47 -19.89 10.94
C GLN A 30 -23.95 -18.48 11.16
N ALA A 31 -23.12 -18.32 12.17
CA ALA A 31 -22.64 -17.02 12.58
C ALA A 31 -21.14 -17.06 12.88
N PHE A 32 -20.41 -16.09 12.35
CA PHE A 32 -18.95 -16.04 12.33
C PHE A 32 -18.48 -14.70 12.91
N SER A 33 -17.51 -14.75 13.83
CA SER A 33 -16.90 -13.53 14.37
C SER A 33 -15.97 -12.91 13.34
N THR A 34 -16.08 -11.60 13.12
CA THR A 34 -15.17 -10.82 12.27
C THR A 34 -14.46 -9.76 13.10
N SER A 35 -13.46 -9.09 12.51
CA SER A 35 -12.71 -8.04 13.20
C SER A 35 -13.52 -6.74 13.44
N TYR A 36 -14.74 -6.65 12.94
CA TYR A 36 -15.60 -5.47 13.02
C TYR A 36 -17.05 -5.80 13.37
N GLY A 37 -17.35 -7.05 13.75
CA GLY A 37 -18.68 -7.46 14.16
C GLY A 37 -18.92 -8.95 13.94
N LYS A 38 -20.10 -9.30 13.41
CA LYS A 38 -20.55 -10.67 13.20
C LYS A 38 -21.12 -10.84 11.80
N ALA A 39 -20.66 -11.85 11.08
CA ALA A 39 -21.20 -12.23 9.78
C ALA A 39 -22.13 -13.43 9.95
N HIS A 40 -23.32 -13.36 9.39
CA HIS A 40 -24.33 -14.40 9.43
C HIS A 40 -24.55 -14.95 8.03
N VAL A 41 -24.63 -16.27 7.91
CA VAL A 41 -25.07 -16.95 6.68
C VAL A 41 -26.39 -17.65 6.96
N LEU A 42 -27.36 -17.39 6.10
CA LEU A 42 -28.68 -18.01 6.14
C LEU A 42 -29.19 -18.19 4.71
N TYR A 43 -30.13 -19.11 4.55
CA TYR A 43 -30.75 -19.41 3.26
C TYR A 43 -32.23 -19.02 3.34
N PRO A 44 -32.63 -17.83 2.84
CA PRO A 44 -34.03 -17.46 2.81
C PRO A 44 -34.88 -18.39 1.92
N GLU A 45 -34.26 -19.05 0.94
CA GLU A 45 -34.90 -20.00 0.04
C GLU A 45 -33.90 -21.09 -0.35
N ALA A 46 -34.34 -22.36 -0.31
CA ALA A 46 -33.50 -23.50 -0.65
C ALA A 46 -34.37 -24.69 -1.07
N ASP A 47 -34.64 -24.78 -2.36
CA ASP A 47 -35.28 -25.92 -3.00
C ASP A 47 -34.53 -26.34 -4.28
N VAL A 48 -35.09 -27.30 -5.01
CA VAL A 48 -34.46 -27.87 -6.21
C VAL A 48 -34.38 -26.84 -7.34
N GLU A 49 -35.39 -25.98 -7.48
CA GLU A 49 -35.53 -25.02 -8.56
C GLU A 49 -34.77 -23.72 -8.26
N ARG A 50 -34.76 -23.27 -7.01
CA ARG A 50 -34.10 -22.04 -6.58
C ARG A 50 -33.45 -22.17 -5.21
N CYS A 51 -32.24 -21.63 -5.10
CA CYS A 51 -31.53 -21.55 -3.83
C CYS A 51 -30.86 -20.19 -3.71
N THR A 52 -31.12 -19.51 -2.60
CA THR A 52 -30.57 -18.20 -2.28
C THR A 52 -29.83 -18.27 -0.96
N ALA A 53 -28.55 -17.93 -0.97
CA ALA A 53 -27.75 -17.71 0.22
C ALA A 53 -27.64 -16.21 0.51
N ALA A 54 -27.82 -15.80 1.76
CA ALA A 54 -27.62 -14.43 2.22
C ALA A 54 -26.39 -14.35 3.15
N LEU A 55 -25.50 -13.40 2.88
CA LEU A 55 -24.42 -13.01 3.78
C LEU A 55 -24.77 -11.67 4.42
N LEU A 56 -25.15 -11.70 5.69
CA LEU A 56 -25.52 -10.53 6.47
C LEU A 56 -24.37 -10.15 7.40
N LEU A 57 -23.78 -8.98 7.21
CA LEU A 57 -22.80 -8.42 8.13
C LEU A 57 -23.47 -7.44 9.11
N GLU A 58 -23.35 -7.77 10.38
CA GLU A 58 -23.69 -6.95 11.53
C GLU A 58 -22.42 -6.30 12.06
N VAL A 59 -22.27 -4.99 11.88
CA VAL A 59 -21.08 -4.24 12.29
C VAL A 59 -21.29 -3.66 13.69
N ASP A 60 -20.33 -3.88 14.59
CA ASP A 60 -20.30 -3.21 15.90
C ASP A 60 -19.68 -1.81 15.73
N ALA A 61 -20.56 -0.82 15.53
CA ALA A 61 -20.16 0.58 15.35
C ALA A 61 -19.34 1.12 16.54
N VAL A 62 -19.64 0.68 17.77
CA VAL A 62 -18.95 1.16 18.98
C VAL A 62 -17.54 0.58 19.06
N ALA A 63 -17.38 -0.72 18.78
CA ALA A 63 -16.07 -1.36 18.71
C ALA A 63 -15.22 -0.77 17.57
N LEU A 64 -15.83 -0.42 16.44
CA LEU A 64 -15.15 0.21 15.31
C LEU A 64 -14.54 1.57 15.69
N VAL A 65 -15.27 2.40 16.46
CA VAL A 65 -14.74 3.69 16.99
C VAL A 65 -13.66 3.47 18.05
N ARG A 66 -13.88 2.54 18.99
CA ARG A 66 -12.93 2.28 20.09
C ARG A 66 -11.58 1.76 19.59
N ARG A 67 -11.57 0.91 18.55
CA ARG A 67 -10.33 0.44 17.89
C ARG A 67 -9.64 1.54 17.07
N GLY A 68 -10.36 2.61 16.71
CA GLY A 68 -9.83 3.82 16.09
C GLY A 68 -9.22 4.85 17.05
N LYS A 69 -9.36 4.68 18.38
CA LYS A 69 -8.78 5.58 19.40
C LYS A 69 -7.26 5.44 19.51
N GLY A 70 -6.60 6.00 18.50
CA GLY A 70 -5.17 6.30 18.45
C GLY A 70 -4.84 7.29 17.32
N LYS A 71 -5.83 7.76 16.56
CA LYS A 71 -5.65 8.58 15.37
C LYS A 71 -6.58 9.81 15.42
N GLY A 72 -5.98 10.98 15.61
CA GLY A 72 -6.62 12.29 15.42
C GLY A 72 -7.26 12.91 16.67
N ARG A 73 -6.45 13.55 17.52
CA ARG A 73 -6.93 14.69 18.33
C ARG A 73 -6.77 15.93 17.44
N GLY A 74 -7.87 16.46 16.91
CA GLY A 74 -7.90 17.69 16.13
C GLY A 74 -8.75 17.61 14.87
N GLY A 75 -10.07 17.60 15.04
CA GLY A 75 -11.04 17.81 13.96
C GLY A 75 -12.25 18.54 14.51
N ALA A 76 -12.93 19.33 13.68
CA ALA A 76 -14.14 20.07 14.03
C ALA A 76 -15.19 19.17 14.70
N PRO A 77 -16.14 19.70 15.50
CA PRO A 77 -17.16 18.92 16.21
C PRO A 77 -17.88 17.87 15.33
N ASP A 78 -18.14 18.21 14.07
CA ASP A 78 -18.80 17.32 13.09
C ASP A 78 -17.97 16.08 12.73
N ALA A 79 -16.63 16.19 12.74
CA ALA A 79 -15.73 15.06 12.47
C ALA A 79 -15.69 14.04 13.63
N ALA A 80 -16.04 14.48 14.86
CA ALA A 80 -16.19 13.59 16.01
C ALA A 80 -17.56 12.88 15.98
N LEU A 81 -18.64 13.55 15.53
CA LEU A 81 -19.96 12.94 15.39
C LEU A 81 -20.01 11.88 14.28
N ALA A 82 -19.34 12.15 13.14
CA ALA A 82 -19.22 11.22 12.01
C ALA A 82 -18.56 9.87 12.37
N GLN A 83 -17.84 9.79 13.50
CA GLN A 83 -17.31 8.52 14.00
C GLN A 83 -18.40 7.64 14.61
N TYR A 84 -19.41 8.24 15.26
CA TYR A 84 -20.49 7.51 15.93
C TYR A 84 -21.73 7.33 15.04
N VAL A 85 -22.04 8.31 14.19
CA VAL A 85 -23.13 8.25 13.21
C VAL A 85 -22.52 8.22 11.82
N ASN A 86 -22.47 7.03 11.24
CA ASN A 86 -22.04 6.82 9.85
C ASN A 86 -22.77 5.63 9.25
N ASP A 87 -22.63 5.52 7.93
CA ASP A 87 -23.25 4.53 7.07
C ASP A 87 -22.59 3.16 7.08
N ARG A 88 -21.40 3.03 7.70
CA ARG A 88 -20.57 1.81 7.60
C ARG A 88 -21.28 0.53 8.03
N PRO A 89 -22.18 0.52 9.05
CA PRO A 89 -22.94 -0.68 9.41
C PRO A 89 -23.98 -1.11 8.35
N TYR A 90 -24.35 -0.20 7.46
CA TYR A 90 -25.51 -0.32 6.59
C TYR A 90 -25.12 -0.45 5.11
N ALA A 91 -23.95 0.05 4.71
CA ALA A 91 -23.47 0.02 3.34
C ALA A 91 -22.55 -1.19 3.04
N ALA A 92 -22.75 -1.85 1.90
CA ALA A 92 -21.96 -2.97 1.37
C ALA A 92 -20.54 -2.54 0.95
N SER A 93 -19.75 -2.11 1.94
CA SER A 93 -18.39 -1.58 1.83
C SER A 93 -17.32 -2.68 1.75
N SER A 94 -16.05 -2.28 1.78
CA SER A 94 -14.89 -3.16 1.93
C SER A 94 -14.98 -4.15 3.10
N LEU A 95 -15.76 -3.85 4.15
CA LEU A 95 -16.02 -4.77 5.26
C LEU A 95 -16.85 -6.00 4.82
N LEU A 96 -17.77 -5.85 3.86
CA LEU A 96 -18.53 -6.99 3.32
C LEU A 96 -17.63 -7.91 2.49
N ALA A 97 -16.73 -7.32 1.69
CA ALA A 97 -15.77 -8.09 0.88
C ALA A 97 -14.85 -8.95 1.76
N VAL A 98 -14.33 -8.39 2.85
CA VAL A 98 -13.51 -9.15 3.81
C VAL A 98 -14.34 -10.26 4.47
N ALA A 99 -15.59 -9.98 4.88
CA ALA A 99 -16.47 -10.99 5.47
C ALA A 99 -16.80 -12.12 4.47
N LEU A 100 -17.03 -11.78 3.20
CA LEU A 100 -17.26 -12.73 2.11
C LEU A 100 -16.06 -13.67 1.96
N ASN A 101 -14.84 -13.12 1.91
CA ASN A 101 -13.64 -13.93 1.77
C ASN A 101 -13.36 -14.80 3.01
N ASP A 102 -13.62 -14.31 4.21
CA ASP A 102 -13.41 -15.09 5.44
C ASP A 102 -14.43 -16.25 5.55
N VAL A 103 -15.72 -15.95 5.32
CA VAL A 103 -16.82 -16.91 5.49
C VAL A 103 -16.89 -17.93 4.34
N PHE A 104 -16.56 -17.52 3.11
CA PHE A 104 -16.60 -18.35 1.91
C PHE A 104 -15.22 -18.68 1.34
N SER A 105 -14.17 -18.66 2.17
CA SER A 105 -12.77 -18.86 1.74
C SER A 105 -12.53 -20.13 0.90
N SER A 106 -13.20 -21.24 1.20
CA SER A 106 -13.11 -22.47 0.40
C SER A 106 -13.77 -22.35 -0.97
N ALA A 107 -14.91 -21.65 -1.05
CA ALA A 107 -15.64 -21.42 -2.30
C ALA A 107 -14.87 -20.45 -3.22
N VAL A 108 -14.27 -19.39 -2.66
CA VAL A 108 -13.40 -18.44 -3.40
C VAL A 108 -12.24 -19.16 -4.11
N ARG A 109 -11.71 -20.22 -3.49
CA ARG A 109 -10.64 -21.07 -4.04
C ARG A 109 -11.14 -22.14 -5.01
N GLY A 110 -12.45 -22.25 -5.24
CA GLY A 110 -13.01 -23.31 -6.07
C GLY A 110 -12.87 -24.71 -5.48
N HIS A 111 -12.73 -24.85 -4.15
CA HIS A 111 -12.57 -26.16 -3.52
C HIS A 111 -13.90 -26.66 -2.96
N CYS A 112 -14.35 -27.86 -3.35
CA CYS A 112 -15.51 -28.53 -2.74
C CYS A 112 -15.21 -30.03 -2.53
N LYS A 113 -14.95 -30.45 -1.29
CA LYS A 113 -14.62 -31.87 -1.02
C LYS A 113 -15.83 -32.80 -1.14
N ALA A 114 -17.01 -32.31 -0.76
CA ALA A 114 -18.23 -33.12 -0.76
C ALA A 114 -18.71 -33.44 -2.18
N ARG A 115 -18.48 -32.52 -3.12
CA ARG A 115 -18.90 -32.58 -4.52
C ARG A 115 -17.83 -31.95 -5.42
N PRO A 116 -16.71 -32.65 -5.67
CA PRO A 116 -15.53 -32.10 -6.36
C PRO A 116 -15.79 -31.65 -7.80
N GLU A 117 -16.83 -32.18 -8.44
CA GLU A 117 -17.20 -31.88 -9.81
C GLU A 117 -17.91 -30.52 -9.98
N LEU A 118 -18.44 -29.95 -8.90
CA LEU A 118 -19.29 -28.75 -8.96
C LEU A 118 -18.55 -27.42 -9.16
N PRO A 119 -17.36 -27.16 -8.56
CA PRO A 119 -16.73 -25.84 -8.61
C PRO A 119 -16.38 -25.35 -10.02
N GLU A 120 -16.07 -26.27 -10.93
CA GLU A 120 -15.70 -25.96 -12.33
C GLU A 120 -16.92 -25.73 -13.24
N GLN A 121 -18.14 -25.97 -12.73
CA GLN A 121 -19.35 -25.83 -13.52
C GLN A 121 -19.88 -24.40 -13.45
N ALA A 122 -20.01 -23.77 -14.62
CA ALA A 122 -20.79 -22.55 -14.76
C ALA A 122 -22.26 -22.81 -14.39
N ARG A 123 -22.89 -21.83 -13.74
CA ARG A 123 -24.30 -21.91 -13.33
C ARG A 123 -24.96 -20.53 -13.45
N PRO A 124 -26.30 -20.48 -13.60
CA PRO A 124 -27.03 -19.22 -13.47
C PRO A 124 -26.80 -18.63 -12.08
N LEU A 125 -26.23 -17.44 -12.01
CA LEU A 125 -25.92 -16.72 -10.79
C LEU A 125 -26.59 -15.36 -10.82
N ARG A 126 -27.29 -15.03 -9.73
CA ARG A 126 -27.85 -13.72 -9.48
C ARG A 126 -27.36 -13.19 -8.14
N VAL A 127 -26.64 -12.08 -8.13
CA VAL A 127 -26.15 -11.41 -6.93
C VAL A 127 -26.91 -10.12 -6.72
N GLU A 128 -27.41 -9.88 -5.50
CA GLU A 128 -28.09 -8.63 -5.15
C GLU A 128 -27.40 -7.95 -3.98
N ILE A 129 -27.20 -6.64 -4.10
CA ILE A 129 -26.60 -5.78 -3.09
C ILE A 129 -27.47 -4.52 -2.96
N PRO A 130 -28.32 -4.42 -1.92
CA PRO A 130 -29.30 -3.33 -1.83
C PRO A 130 -28.71 -1.94 -1.65
N ALA A 131 -27.53 -1.83 -1.04
CA ALA A 131 -26.89 -0.56 -0.72
C ALA A 131 -25.36 -0.66 -0.89
N LEU A 132 -24.88 -0.46 -2.12
CA LEU A 132 -23.46 -0.47 -2.47
C LEU A 132 -22.95 0.96 -2.63
N PRO A 133 -21.95 1.43 -1.84
CA PRO A 133 -21.29 2.69 -2.15
C PRO A 133 -20.58 2.56 -3.51
N ALA A 134 -20.92 3.45 -4.45
CA ALA A 134 -20.35 3.44 -5.80
C ALA A 134 -19.84 4.83 -6.15
N ARG A 135 -18.60 5.14 -5.74
CA ARG A 135 -17.94 6.41 -6.09
C ARG A 135 -17.55 6.43 -7.56
N GLY A 136 -18.46 6.92 -8.39
CA GLY A 136 -18.41 6.84 -9.85
C GLY A 136 -19.77 6.48 -10.46
N GLY A 137 -20.79 6.24 -9.63
CA GLY A 137 -22.17 6.02 -10.04
C GLY A 137 -22.40 4.68 -10.78
N PRO A 138 -23.62 4.45 -11.29
CA PRO A 138 -23.99 3.26 -12.03
C PRO A 138 -23.07 2.96 -13.23
N ALA A 139 -22.60 4.01 -13.92
CA ALA A 139 -21.73 3.87 -15.08
C ALA A 139 -20.39 3.20 -14.74
N LEU A 140 -19.81 3.49 -13.56
CA LEU A 140 -18.60 2.81 -13.13
C LEU A 140 -18.88 1.35 -12.78
N VAL A 141 -20.03 1.03 -12.20
CA VAL A 141 -20.40 -0.36 -11.88
C VAL A 141 -20.48 -1.20 -13.15
N ALA A 142 -21.15 -0.70 -14.20
CA ALA A 142 -21.21 -1.33 -15.51
C ALA A 142 -19.80 -1.59 -16.08
N LYS A 143 -18.94 -0.56 -16.12
CA LYS A 143 -17.55 -0.68 -16.60
C LYS A 143 -16.69 -1.72 -15.87
N LEU A 144 -16.99 -2.00 -14.60
CA LEU A 144 -16.23 -2.94 -13.79
C LEU A 144 -16.75 -4.38 -13.88
N PHE A 145 -18.05 -4.58 -14.10
CA PHE A 145 -18.65 -5.91 -14.06
C PHE A 145 -19.02 -6.46 -15.45
N GLU A 146 -19.45 -5.62 -16.41
CA GLU A 146 -19.84 -6.10 -17.74
C GLU A 146 -18.70 -6.81 -18.49
N PRO A 147 -17.43 -6.33 -18.47
CA PRO A 147 -16.32 -7.04 -19.13
C PRO A 147 -16.03 -8.43 -18.56
N LEU A 148 -16.55 -8.73 -17.37
CA LEU A 148 -16.41 -10.01 -16.69
C LEU A 148 -17.56 -10.99 -16.97
N GLY A 149 -18.45 -10.66 -17.91
CA GLY A 149 -19.58 -11.53 -18.26
C GLY A 149 -20.81 -11.38 -17.36
N TRP A 150 -20.93 -10.24 -16.67
CA TRP A 150 -22.14 -9.89 -15.92
C TRP A 150 -23.08 -9.03 -16.75
N THR A 151 -24.37 -9.32 -16.66
CA THR A 151 -25.42 -8.35 -16.93
C THR A 151 -25.63 -7.51 -15.66
N VAL A 152 -25.51 -6.19 -15.80
CA VAL A 152 -25.50 -5.26 -14.65
C VAL A 152 -26.77 -4.42 -14.65
N THR A 153 -27.49 -4.44 -13.53
CA THR A 153 -28.52 -3.45 -13.22
C THR A 153 -28.09 -2.68 -11.98
N ALA A 154 -27.82 -1.38 -12.15
CA ALA A 154 -27.39 -0.50 -11.07
C ALA A 154 -28.31 0.74 -11.03
N GLU A 155 -29.15 0.82 -10.00
CA GLU A 155 -30.10 1.91 -9.80
C GLU A 155 -29.61 2.85 -8.71
N GLU A 156 -29.64 4.16 -8.95
CA GLU A 156 -29.31 5.16 -7.93
C GLU A 156 -30.35 5.15 -6.81
N VAL A 157 -29.87 5.21 -5.57
CA VAL A 157 -30.74 5.31 -4.39
C VAL A 157 -30.88 6.79 -4.03
N ALA A 158 -32.11 7.31 -3.93
CA ALA A 158 -32.36 8.68 -3.47
C ALA A 158 -31.77 8.91 -2.07
N LEU A 159 -31.26 10.11 -1.79
CA LEU A 159 -30.74 10.44 -0.46
C LEU A 159 -31.86 10.40 0.59
N ASP A 160 -33.01 10.94 0.21
CA ASP A 160 -34.25 10.88 0.97
C ASP A 160 -35.43 10.92 0.00
N THR A 161 -36.41 10.03 0.18
CA THR A 161 -37.60 9.98 -0.67
C THR A 161 -38.62 11.06 -0.35
N GLU A 162 -38.59 11.63 0.87
CA GLU A 162 -39.45 12.75 1.27
C GLU A 162 -38.89 14.11 0.80
N PHE A 163 -37.58 14.19 0.53
CA PHE A 163 -36.88 15.39 0.04
C PHE A 163 -36.13 15.13 -1.29
N PRO A 164 -36.85 14.97 -2.42
CA PRO A 164 -36.24 14.65 -3.72
C PRO A 164 -35.22 15.68 -4.21
N GLU A 165 -35.33 16.94 -3.77
CA GLU A 165 -34.41 18.02 -4.10
C GLU A 165 -32.98 17.82 -3.58
N TRP A 166 -32.79 16.91 -2.60
CA TRP A 166 -31.45 16.53 -2.14
C TRP A 166 -30.71 15.60 -3.12
N GLY A 167 -31.42 15.07 -4.12
CA GLY A 167 -30.86 14.29 -5.20
C GLY A 167 -30.51 12.84 -4.82
N ALA A 168 -29.70 12.23 -5.68
CA ALA A 168 -29.23 10.86 -5.48
C ALA A 168 -28.19 10.77 -4.36
N SER A 169 -28.25 9.69 -3.59
CA SER A 169 -27.19 9.31 -2.67
C SER A 169 -25.97 8.77 -3.44
N ARG A 170 -24.89 8.51 -2.70
CA ARG A 170 -23.70 7.81 -3.24
C ARG A 170 -23.87 6.29 -3.40
N TYR A 171 -25.04 5.75 -3.05
CA TYR A 171 -25.30 4.32 -3.09
C TYR A 171 -26.08 3.94 -4.33
N VAL A 172 -25.81 2.74 -4.80
CA VAL A 172 -26.62 2.08 -5.82
C VAL A 172 -27.22 0.80 -5.25
N ARG A 173 -28.41 0.46 -5.73
CA ARG A 173 -28.95 -0.89 -5.67
C ARG A 173 -28.38 -1.66 -6.84
N LEU A 174 -27.62 -2.71 -6.56
CA LEU A 174 -26.95 -3.51 -7.57
C LEU A 174 -27.58 -4.89 -7.69
N VAL A 175 -27.83 -5.29 -8.92
CA VAL A 175 -28.15 -6.66 -9.33
C VAL A 175 -27.16 -7.06 -10.42
N LEU A 176 -26.51 -8.22 -10.24
CA LEU A 176 -25.60 -8.83 -11.20
C LEU A 176 -26.13 -10.19 -11.59
N GLU A 177 -26.22 -10.46 -12.89
CA GLU A 177 -26.71 -11.74 -13.43
C GLU A 177 -25.73 -12.31 -14.45
N SER A 178 -25.47 -13.62 -14.38
CA SER A 178 -24.60 -14.32 -15.33
C SER A 178 -25.00 -15.78 -15.44
N GLU A 179 -24.86 -16.36 -16.63
CA GLU A 179 -25.06 -17.79 -16.88
C GLU A 179 -23.75 -18.55 -17.13
N SER A 180 -22.66 -17.81 -17.35
CA SER A 180 -21.38 -18.37 -17.80
C SER A 180 -20.32 -18.47 -16.71
N LEU A 181 -20.55 -17.86 -15.54
CA LEU A 181 -19.57 -17.82 -14.46
C LEU A 181 -19.70 -19.02 -13.51
N THR A 182 -18.56 -19.47 -13.01
CA THR A 182 -18.49 -20.32 -11.82
C THR A 182 -18.73 -19.49 -10.55
N LEU A 183 -19.15 -20.13 -9.46
CA LEU A 183 -19.30 -19.45 -8.18
C LEU A 183 -17.98 -18.86 -7.67
N ALA A 184 -16.86 -19.54 -7.93
CA ALA A 184 -15.55 -19.10 -7.47
C ALA A 184 -15.14 -17.79 -8.16
N GLU A 185 -15.34 -17.68 -9.48
CA GLU A 185 -15.11 -16.43 -10.23
C GLU A 185 -16.00 -15.31 -9.69
N ALA A 186 -17.30 -15.57 -9.52
CA ALA A 186 -18.23 -14.58 -9.02
C ALA A 186 -17.82 -14.02 -7.65
N LEU A 187 -17.41 -14.90 -6.72
CA LEU A 187 -16.93 -14.49 -5.40
C LEU A 187 -15.60 -13.70 -5.47
N ARG A 188 -14.68 -14.08 -6.37
CA ARG A 188 -13.43 -13.33 -6.59
C ARG A 188 -13.69 -11.94 -7.17
N HIS A 189 -14.60 -11.82 -8.14
CA HIS A 189 -15.02 -10.54 -8.71
C HIS A 189 -15.58 -9.63 -7.61
N LEU A 190 -16.51 -10.12 -6.80
CA LEU A 190 -17.08 -9.35 -5.68
C LEU A 190 -16.02 -8.96 -4.64
N TYR A 191 -15.13 -9.88 -4.27
CA TYR A 191 -14.06 -9.62 -3.31
C TYR A 191 -13.14 -8.47 -3.74
N VAL A 192 -12.82 -8.38 -5.03
CA VAL A 192 -11.96 -7.33 -5.58
C VAL A 192 -12.71 -6.03 -5.85
N LEU A 193 -13.90 -6.10 -6.46
CA LEU A 193 -14.58 -4.92 -7.01
C LEU A 193 -15.40 -4.14 -5.98
N LEU A 194 -15.92 -4.76 -4.92
CA LEU A 194 -16.64 -4.03 -3.87
C LEU A 194 -15.74 -2.98 -3.18
N PRO A 195 -14.49 -3.29 -2.76
CA PRO A 195 -13.56 -2.27 -2.26
C PRO A 195 -13.20 -1.17 -3.28
N VAL A 196 -13.18 -1.49 -4.57
CA VAL A 196 -12.88 -0.54 -5.66
C VAL A 196 -14.00 0.48 -5.85
N LEU A 197 -15.25 0.05 -5.71
CA LEU A 197 -16.43 0.90 -5.79
C LEU A 197 -16.61 1.77 -4.55
N ASP A 198 -16.32 1.21 -3.37
CA ASP A 198 -16.31 1.92 -2.10
C ASP A 198 -15.27 3.08 -2.12
N ASP A 199 -14.06 2.81 -2.65
CA ASP A 199 -12.93 3.77 -2.71
C ASP A 199 -12.66 4.43 -1.33
N THR A 200 -13.04 3.72 -0.25
CA THR A 200 -12.63 3.94 1.15
C THR A 200 -12.30 2.63 1.86
N LYS A 201 -11.02 2.23 1.85
CA LYS A 201 -10.59 1.13 2.72
C LYS A 201 -10.45 1.63 4.16
N HIS A 202 -11.12 0.95 5.09
CA HIS A 202 -11.11 1.29 6.52
C HIS A 202 -9.98 0.58 7.31
N TYR A 203 -9.11 -0.16 6.61
CA TYR A 203 -7.95 -0.85 7.16
C TYR A 203 -6.67 -0.51 6.37
N TRP A 204 -5.49 -0.74 6.98
CA TRP A 204 -4.21 -0.38 6.36
C TRP A 204 -3.81 -1.38 5.27
N VAL A 205 -3.57 -0.89 4.06
CA VAL A 205 -3.11 -1.69 2.91
C VAL A 205 -1.59 -1.90 3.00
N SER A 206 -1.12 -3.15 3.10
CA SER A 206 0.32 -3.53 3.03
C SER A 206 0.69 -4.08 1.65
N SER A 207 1.98 -4.39 1.47
CA SER A 207 2.45 -5.23 0.36
C SER A 207 1.75 -6.60 0.26
N ASP A 208 1.25 -7.16 1.37
CA ASP A 208 0.46 -8.40 1.35
C ASP A 208 -0.87 -8.26 0.59
N GLU A 209 -1.43 -7.04 0.51
CA GLU A 209 -2.63 -6.76 -0.28
C GLU A 209 -2.33 -6.84 -1.79
N VAL A 210 -1.09 -6.62 -2.23
CA VAL A 210 -0.69 -6.85 -3.62
C VAL A 210 -0.79 -8.34 -3.94
N ASP A 211 -0.22 -9.21 -3.11
CA ASP A 211 -0.27 -10.66 -3.32
C ASP A 211 -1.71 -11.21 -3.19
N LYS A 212 -2.56 -10.59 -2.36
CA LYS A 212 -3.99 -10.92 -2.29
C LYS A 212 -4.73 -10.47 -3.55
N LEU A 213 -4.47 -9.27 -4.05
CA LEU A 213 -5.07 -8.77 -5.28
C LEU A 213 -4.69 -9.65 -6.47
N LEU A 214 -3.41 -10.00 -6.62
CA LEU A 214 -2.94 -10.83 -7.72
C LEU A 214 -3.58 -12.22 -7.69
N ARG A 215 -3.65 -12.87 -6.52
CA ARG A 215 -4.32 -14.17 -6.38
C ARG A 215 -5.83 -14.11 -6.63
N ALA A 216 -6.50 -13.05 -6.19
CA ALA A 216 -7.94 -12.90 -6.44
C ALA A 216 -8.24 -12.44 -7.87
N GLY A 217 -7.29 -11.76 -8.51
CA GLY A 217 -7.32 -11.26 -9.88
C GLY A 217 -6.84 -12.28 -10.93
N GLU A 218 -6.32 -13.42 -10.50
CA GLU A 218 -5.79 -14.46 -11.39
C GLU A 218 -6.85 -14.90 -12.41
N GLY A 219 -6.43 -14.98 -13.67
CA GLY A 219 -7.26 -15.36 -14.82
C GLY A 219 -8.15 -14.26 -15.40
N TRP A 220 -8.29 -13.08 -14.77
CA TRP A 220 -9.19 -12.04 -15.29
C TRP A 220 -8.65 -10.61 -15.17
N LEU A 221 -7.93 -10.28 -14.10
CA LEU A 221 -7.49 -8.92 -13.83
C LEU A 221 -6.48 -8.38 -14.87
N PRO A 222 -5.48 -9.14 -15.36
CA PRO A 222 -4.57 -8.66 -16.41
C PRO A 222 -5.27 -8.29 -17.72
N ALA A 223 -6.33 -9.03 -18.08
CA ALA A 223 -7.12 -8.83 -19.29
C ALA A 223 -8.21 -7.75 -19.13
N HIS A 224 -8.56 -7.38 -17.91
CA HIS A 224 -9.65 -6.44 -17.65
C HIS A 224 -9.32 -5.04 -18.21
N PRO A 225 -10.24 -4.38 -18.97
CA PRO A 225 -9.98 -3.06 -19.56
C PRO A 225 -9.67 -2.00 -18.50
N GLU A 226 -10.34 -2.07 -17.35
CA GLU A 226 -10.15 -1.17 -16.21
C GLU A 226 -9.10 -1.65 -15.18
N HIS A 227 -8.19 -2.57 -15.53
CA HIS A 227 -7.21 -3.15 -14.58
C HIS A 227 -6.36 -2.09 -13.85
N LYS A 228 -6.02 -0.97 -14.52
CA LYS A 228 -5.30 0.17 -13.91
C LYS A 228 -6.13 0.83 -12.80
N LEU A 229 -7.42 1.07 -13.07
CA LEU A 229 -8.34 1.68 -12.12
C LEU A 229 -8.59 0.75 -10.93
N ILE A 230 -8.84 -0.54 -11.21
CA ILE A 230 -9.06 -1.58 -10.21
C ILE A 230 -7.85 -1.67 -9.29
N THR A 231 -6.64 -1.83 -9.84
CA THR A 231 -5.41 -1.96 -9.07
C THR A 231 -5.14 -0.72 -8.21
N SER A 232 -5.32 0.48 -8.80
CA SER A 232 -5.12 1.74 -8.09
C SER A 232 -6.09 1.90 -6.92
N ARG A 233 -7.39 1.73 -7.13
CA ARG A 233 -8.39 1.90 -6.05
C ARG A 233 -8.31 0.78 -5.01
N TYR A 234 -8.09 -0.46 -5.43
CA TYR A 234 -7.94 -1.59 -4.51
C TYR A 234 -6.76 -1.35 -3.55
N LEU A 235 -5.65 -0.78 -4.02
CA LEU A 235 -4.49 -0.50 -3.20
C LEU A 235 -4.55 0.90 -2.54
N SER A 236 -5.75 1.48 -2.43
CA SER A 236 -5.99 2.81 -1.83
C SER A 236 -5.11 3.90 -2.45
N ARG A 237 -4.89 3.80 -3.76
CA ARG A 237 -4.09 4.72 -4.58
C ARG A 237 -2.64 4.86 -4.09
N ARG A 238 -2.13 3.87 -3.36
CA ARG A 238 -0.72 3.83 -2.93
C ARG A 238 0.18 3.51 -4.11
N TRP A 239 0.75 4.55 -4.68
CA TRP A 239 1.53 4.50 -5.92
C TRP A 239 2.59 3.38 -5.96
N SER A 240 3.34 3.17 -4.86
CA SER A 240 4.36 2.12 -4.79
C SER A 240 3.80 0.70 -4.89
N LEU A 241 2.64 0.44 -4.26
CA LEU A 241 1.96 -0.85 -4.33
C LEU A 241 1.27 -1.03 -5.67
N THR A 242 0.63 0.03 -6.18
CA THR A 242 -0.02 0.03 -7.49
C THR A 242 0.99 -0.28 -8.58
N ARG A 243 2.16 0.37 -8.57
CA ARG A 243 3.23 0.11 -9.54
C ARG A 243 3.73 -1.33 -9.46
N GLN A 244 4.00 -1.83 -8.24
CA GLN A 244 4.41 -3.22 -8.04
C GLN A 244 3.39 -4.24 -8.56
N ALA A 245 2.10 -3.98 -8.32
CA ALA A 245 1.02 -4.84 -8.82
C ALA A 245 0.91 -4.77 -10.35
N MET A 246 0.99 -3.57 -10.92
CA MET A 246 0.94 -3.34 -12.37
C MET A 246 2.11 -4.00 -13.11
N GLU A 247 3.34 -3.90 -12.60
CA GLU A 247 4.51 -4.58 -13.17
C GLU A 247 4.31 -6.09 -13.22
N ARG A 248 3.74 -6.68 -12.16
CA ARG A 248 3.46 -8.12 -12.11
C ARG A 248 2.30 -8.54 -13.01
N LEU A 249 1.24 -7.75 -13.11
CA LEU A 249 0.13 -8.01 -14.02
C LEU A 249 0.59 -7.96 -15.48
N GLU A 250 1.47 -7.03 -15.82
CA GLU A 250 2.05 -6.94 -17.17
C GLU A 250 2.92 -8.16 -17.49
N LEU A 251 3.72 -8.65 -16.54
CA LEU A 251 4.49 -9.90 -16.71
C LEU A 251 3.57 -11.10 -16.99
N VAL A 252 2.45 -11.21 -16.27
CA VAL A 252 1.46 -12.28 -16.52
C VAL A 252 0.83 -12.13 -17.89
N ARG A 253 0.42 -10.91 -18.27
CA ARG A 253 -0.17 -10.63 -19.58
C ARG A 253 0.78 -10.96 -20.73
N LEU A 254 2.07 -10.64 -20.59
CA LEU A 254 3.10 -10.95 -21.58
C LEU A 254 3.37 -12.46 -21.65
N ALA A 255 3.42 -13.16 -20.50
CA ALA A 255 3.55 -14.61 -20.47
C ALA A 255 2.35 -15.35 -21.07
N GLU A 256 1.13 -14.81 -20.94
CA GLU A 256 -0.08 -15.35 -21.60
C GLU A 256 -0.11 -15.06 -23.11
N ALA A 257 0.64 -14.06 -23.59
CA ALA A 257 0.72 -13.70 -25.01
C ALA A 257 1.84 -14.46 -25.76
N ASP A 258 2.93 -14.80 -25.05
CA ASP A 258 4.04 -15.61 -25.53
C ASP A 258 3.91 -17.03 -24.96
N ASP A 259 3.22 -17.93 -25.66
CA ASP A 259 2.88 -19.32 -25.29
C ASP A 259 4.10 -20.17 -24.83
N SER A 260 4.60 -19.89 -23.63
CA SER A 260 5.79 -20.48 -23.00
C SER A 260 5.51 -20.73 -21.52
N GLU A 261 5.49 -22.02 -21.16
CA GLU A 261 5.15 -22.50 -19.83
C GLU A 261 6.10 -21.95 -18.75
N VAL A 262 5.51 -21.42 -17.68
CA VAL A 262 6.22 -20.97 -16.47
C VAL A 262 6.52 -22.20 -15.61
N GLU A 263 7.65 -22.87 -15.85
CA GLU A 263 8.27 -23.72 -14.83
C GLU A 263 9.74 -23.33 -14.57
N ALA A 264 10.04 -23.28 -13.27
CA ALA A 264 11.34 -23.25 -12.62
C ALA A 264 12.19 -21.96 -12.73
N ILE A 265 12.10 -21.11 -11.70
CA ILE A 265 13.32 -20.56 -11.06
C ILE A 265 13.10 -20.45 -9.54
N ASP A 266 13.47 -21.51 -8.81
CA ASP A 266 13.93 -21.41 -7.42
C ASP A 266 15.46 -21.42 -7.42
N ASN A 267 16.03 -20.44 -6.72
CA ASN A 267 17.41 -20.17 -6.32
C ASN A 267 18.55 -21.17 -6.70
N ALA A 268 19.60 -20.66 -7.37
CA ALA A 268 20.99 -20.65 -6.86
C ALA A 268 21.93 -19.85 -7.78
N VAL A 269 22.91 -19.21 -7.16
CA VAL A 269 23.93 -18.33 -7.73
C VAL A 269 25.07 -19.16 -8.34
N GLU A 270 25.60 -18.76 -9.50
CA GLU A 270 27.05 -18.75 -9.76
C GLU A 270 27.42 -17.80 -10.91
N GLU A 271 28.43 -16.98 -10.64
CA GLU A 271 29.07 -16.04 -11.55
C GLU A 271 29.85 -16.78 -12.64
N ALA A 272 29.65 -16.43 -13.91
CA ALA A 272 30.70 -16.49 -14.93
C ALA A 272 30.36 -15.56 -16.10
N ALA A 273 31.41 -14.93 -16.61
CA ALA A 273 31.43 -13.75 -17.46
C ALA A 273 30.97 -13.95 -18.92
N ASP A 274 30.68 -12.79 -19.52
CA ASP A 274 30.75 -12.41 -20.93
C ASP A 274 29.80 -13.07 -21.95
N GLY A 275 28.94 -12.23 -22.51
CA GLY A 275 28.10 -12.53 -23.67
C GLY A 275 27.22 -11.34 -24.04
N GLU A 276 27.78 -10.43 -24.83
CA GLU A 276 27.16 -9.22 -25.38
C GLU A 276 25.86 -9.54 -26.14
N ALA A 277 24.77 -8.88 -25.74
CA ALA A 277 23.61 -8.62 -26.59
C ALA A 277 23.04 -7.24 -26.21
N GLU A 278 23.38 -6.22 -26.99
CA GLU A 278 22.87 -4.86 -26.89
C GLU A 278 21.37 -4.82 -27.22
N GLY A 279 20.58 -4.28 -26.29
CA GLY A 279 19.13 -4.07 -26.45
C GLY A 279 18.55 -3.36 -25.22
N GLU A 280 18.79 -2.04 -25.15
CA GLU A 280 18.25 -1.06 -24.19
C GLU A 280 18.46 -1.35 -22.70
N GLU A 281 19.53 -0.79 -22.13
CA GLU A 281 19.71 -0.66 -20.68
C GLU A 281 18.51 0.09 -20.07
N LYS A 282 17.63 -0.63 -19.37
CA LYS A 282 16.59 0.01 -18.55
C LYS A 282 17.28 0.98 -17.57
N PRO A 283 16.91 2.27 -17.55
CA PRO A 283 17.59 3.24 -16.71
C PRO A 283 17.50 2.83 -15.24
N THR A 284 18.63 2.87 -14.54
CA THR A 284 18.73 2.54 -13.11
C THR A 284 17.66 3.28 -12.33
N PRO A 285 16.81 2.61 -11.53
CA PRO A 285 15.73 3.27 -10.81
C PRO A 285 16.24 4.40 -9.90
N LEU A 286 15.53 5.52 -9.83
CA LEU A 286 15.95 6.69 -9.04
C LEU A 286 16.25 6.37 -7.57
N ALA A 287 15.50 5.45 -6.97
CA ALA A 287 15.75 4.99 -5.60
C ALA A 287 17.11 4.28 -5.43
N VAL A 288 17.58 3.59 -6.48
CA VAL A 288 18.92 2.97 -6.52
C VAL A 288 19.97 4.06 -6.67
N GLN A 289 19.81 4.98 -7.63
CA GLN A 289 20.73 6.10 -7.83
C GLN A 289 20.90 6.95 -6.55
N ARG A 290 19.79 7.22 -5.83
CA ARG A 290 19.81 7.92 -4.55
C ARG A 290 20.59 7.16 -3.48
N ARG A 291 20.34 5.86 -3.36
CA ARG A 291 21.05 5.03 -2.38
C ARG A 291 22.55 4.97 -2.69
N ASP A 292 22.92 4.86 -3.95
CA ASP A 292 24.31 4.81 -4.38
C ASP A 292 25.01 6.16 -4.14
N ALA A 293 24.33 7.28 -4.38
CA ALA A 293 24.83 8.62 -4.04
C ALA A 293 25.04 8.81 -2.52
N ILE A 294 24.10 8.33 -1.70
CA ILE A 294 24.24 8.33 -0.24
C ILE A 294 25.45 7.50 0.20
N ILE A 295 25.60 6.29 -0.34
CA ILE A 295 26.73 5.41 -0.01
C ILE A 295 28.05 6.07 -0.40
N ALA A 296 28.16 6.61 -1.62
CA ALA A 296 29.35 7.32 -2.08
C ALA A 296 29.71 8.51 -1.16
N ALA A 297 28.72 9.30 -0.73
CA ALA A 297 28.95 10.41 0.20
C ALA A 297 29.38 9.94 1.60
N LEU A 298 28.84 8.82 2.09
CA LEU A 298 29.28 8.21 3.35
C LEU A 298 30.73 7.72 3.26
N GLU A 299 31.09 7.08 2.15
CA GLU A 299 32.44 6.61 1.86
C GLU A 299 33.45 7.76 1.79
N GLU A 300 33.15 8.82 1.04
CA GLU A 300 33.99 10.02 0.95
C GLU A 300 34.20 10.68 2.33
N SER A 301 33.18 10.63 3.19
CA SER A 301 33.29 11.17 4.54
C SER A 301 34.11 10.31 5.51
N GLY A 302 34.47 9.08 5.11
CA GLY A 302 35.17 8.12 5.97
C GLY A 302 34.32 7.64 7.16
N ALA A 303 33.00 7.64 7.04
CA ALA A 303 32.10 7.23 8.12
C ALA A 303 32.11 5.72 8.32
N THR A 304 32.19 5.28 9.58
CA THR A 304 32.14 3.86 9.96
C THR A 304 30.94 3.54 10.84
N ARG A 305 30.52 4.50 11.67
CA ARG A 305 29.33 4.42 12.53
C ARG A 305 28.24 5.33 11.97
N VAL A 306 27.17 4.73 11.42
CA VAL A 306 26.15 5.45 10.63
C VAL A 306 24.76 5.31 11.26
N LEU A 307 24.05 6.44 11.33
CA LEU A 307 22.63 6.51 11.65
C LEU A 307 21.79 6.58 10.37
N ASP A 308 20.80 5.70 10.24
CA ASP A 308 19.72 5.82 9.26
C ASP A 308 18.45 6.30 10.00
N LEU A 309 18.17 7.59 9.89
CA LEU A 309 17.16 8.32 10.65
C LEU A 309 15.86 8.41 9.83
N GLY A 310 14.88 7.56 10.13
CA GLY A 310 13.74 7.32 9.26
C GLY A 310 13.99 6.14 8.32
N CYS A 311 14.58 5.06 8.83
CA CYS A 311 15.08 3.94 8.03
C CYS A 311 13.99 3.15 7.27
N GLY A 312 12.71 3.37 7.60
CA GLY A 312 11.58 2.68 7.00
C GLY A 312 11.74 1.17 7.12
N GLN A 313 11.71 0.48 5.98
CA GLN A 313 11.85 -0.97 5.90
C GLN A 313 13.32 -1.44 5.78
N GLY A 314 14.29 -0.58 6.10
CA GLY A 314 15.71 -0.93 6.20
C GLY A 314 16.44 -1.14 4.87
N GLN A 315 16.04 -0.48 3.79
CA GLN A 315 16.69 -0.64 2.47
C GLN A 315 18.13 -0.09 2.47
N LEU A 316 18.35 1.09 3.07
CA LEU A 316 19.69 1.65 3.18
C LEU A 316 20.55 0.82 4.14
N VAL A 317 20.02 0.47 5.33
CA VAL A 317 20.68 -0.45 6.27
C VAL A 317 21.14 -1.74 5.58
N GLN A 318 20.29 -2.35 4.75
CA GLN A 318 20.65 -3.56 4.01
C GLN A 318 21.81 -3.36 3.04
N ALA A 319 21.88 -2.21 2.38
CA ALA A 319 22.98 -1.91 1.47
C ALA A 319 24.28 -1.60 2.23
N LEU A 320 24.22 -0.80 3.29
CA LEU A 320 25.37 -0.51 4.16
C LEU A 320 25.95 -1.78 4.77
N LEU A 321 25.11 -2.75 5.13
CA LEU A 321 25.56 -4.00 5.75
C LEU A 321 26.48 -4.83 4.84
N LYS A 322 26.34 -4.70 3.52
CA LYS A 322 27.18 -5.41 2.52
C LYS A 322 28.63 -4.93 2.55
N ASP A 323 28.87 -3.70 2.98
CA ASP A 323 30.20 -3.12 3.03
C ASP A 323 30.76 -3.21 4.45
N VAL A 324 31.91 -3.86 4.59
CA VAL A 324 32.58 -4.10 5.88
C VAL A 324 33.12 -2.83 6.54
N ARG A 325 33.23 -1.71 5.80
CA ARG A 325 33.64 -0.41 6.34
C ARG A 325 32.68 0.12 7.41
N PHE A 326 31.39 -0.19 7.28
CA PHE A 326 30.37 0.24 8.25
C PHE A 326 30.32 -0.70 9.45
N THR A 327 31.08 -0.37 10.50
CA THR A 327 31.22 -1.21 11.69
C THR A 327 30.02 -1.14 12.63
N GLU A 328 29.24 -0.07 12.57
CA GLU A 328 28.00 0.08 13.34
C GLU A 328 26.95 0.83 12.53
N ILE A 329 25.78 0.22 12.34
CA ILE A 329 24.67 0.76 11.57
C ILE A 329 23.43 0.76 12.47
N VAL A 330 22.87 1.94 12.71
CA VAL A 330 21.67 2.10 13.53
C VAL A 330 20.54 2.63 12.68
N GLY A 331 19.51 1.81 12.49
CA GLY A 331 18.26 2.23 11.86
C GLY A 331 17.22 2.63 12.90
N THR A 332 16.68 3.84 12.79
CA THR A 332 15.58 4.30 13.65
C THR A 332 14.39 4.73 12.83
N ASP A 333 13.19 4.45 13.35
CA ASP A 333 11.94 4.88 12.74
C ASP A 333 10.88 5.09 13.82
N VAL A 334 9.92 5.99 13.58
CA VAL A 334 8.77 6.19 14.48
C VAL A 334 7.81 4.99 14.45
N SER A 335 7.84 4.22 13.36
CA SER A 335 6.99 3.07 13.09
C SER A 335 7.65 1.76 13.52
N MET A 336 7.20 1.21 14.66
CA MET A 336 7.57 -0.15 15.09
C MET A 336 7.28 -1.21 14.03
N ARG A 337 6.25 -0.99 13.21
CA ARG A 337 5.91 -1.87 12.09
C ARG A 337 7.01 -1.86 11.03
N ALA A 338 7.52 -0.68 10.66
CA ALA A 338 8.58 -0.55 9.67
C ALA A 338 9.87 -1.24 10.16
N LEU A 339 10.23 -1.04 11.42
CA LEU A 339 11.36 -1.71 12.07
C LEU A 339 11.22 -3.24 12.13
N THR A 340 10.00 -3.75 12.38
CA THR A 340 9.73 -5.20 12.34
C THR A 340 9.93 -5.77 10.93
N ILE A 341 9.51 -5.03 9.89
CA ILE A 341 9.72 -5.42 8.50
C ILE A 341 11.22 -5.36 8.15
N ALA A 342 11.93 -4.30 8.58
CA ALA A 342 13.36 -4.16 8.38
C ALA A 342 14.13 -5.32 9.00
N SER A 343 13.84 -5.67 10.26
CA SER A 343 14.46 -6.82 10.95
C SER A 343 14.27 -8.13 10.19
N ARG A 344 13.05 -8.42 9.70
CA ARG A 344 12.77 -9.62 8.90
C ARG A 344 13.46 -9.60 7.54
N ARG A 345 13.49 -8.45 6.86
CA ARG A 345 14.17 -8.29 5.55
C ARG A 345 15.66 -8.53 5.68
N LEU A 346 16.27 -7.99 6.74
CA LEU A 346 17.69 -8.16 7.04
C LEU A 346 18.01 -9.58 7.52
N LYS A 347 17.01 -10.37 7.94
CA LYS A 347 17.17 -11.72 8.49
C LYS A 347 18.14 -11.75 9.67
N LEU A 348 18.06 -10.74 10.56
CA LEU A 348 19.00 -10.58 11.68
C LEU A 348 19.05 -11.81 12.60
N ASP A 349 17.95 -12.56 12.69
CA ASP A 349 17.80 -13.81 13.44
C ASP A 349 18.56 -15.00 12.84
N ARG A 350 18.85 -14.95 11.53
CA ARG A 350 19.56 -16.00 10.79
C ARG A 350 20.97 -15.59 10.37
N MET A 351 21.35 -14.36 10.69
CA MET A 351 22.62 -13.76 10.32
C MET A 351 23.71 -14.20 11.30
N GLY A 352 24.94 -14.38 10.78
CA GLY A 352 26.08 -14.68 11.65
C GLY A 352 26.31 -13.57 12.68
N GLU A 353 26.69 -13.94 13.91
CA GLU A 353 26.82 -13.03 15.06
C GLU A 353 27.66 -11.79 14.77
N ARG A 354 28.73 -11.92 13.97
CA ARG A 354 29.59 -10.81 13.55
C ARG A 354 28.90 -9.79 12.64
N GLN A 355 27.99 -10.23 11.79
CA GLN A 355 27.22 -9.31 10.94
C GLN A 355 26.01 -8.75 11.70
N ALA A 356 25.33 -9.58 12.49
CA ALA A 356 24.17 -9.16 13.28
C ALA A 356 24.53 -8.08 14.31
N SER A 357 25.69 -8.20 14.98
CA SER A 357 26.17 -7.23 15.97
C SER A 357 26.48 -5.84 15.40
N ARG A 358 26.67 -5.72 14.08
CA ARG A 358 26.87 -4.43 13.40
C ARG A 358 25.56 -3.64 13.27
N VAL A 359 24.39 -4.26 13.43
CA VAL A 359 23.09 -3.61 13.16
C VAL A 359 22.26 -3.49 14.43
N GLN A 360 21.76 -2.29 14.69
CA GLN A 360 20.73 -2.06 15.70
C GLN A 360 19.51 -1.38 15.09
N LEU A 361 18.32 -1.85 15.45
CA LEU A 361 17.05 -1.26 15.04
C LEU A 361 16.24 -0.91 16.28
N PHE A 362 15.83 0.34 16.42
CA PHE A 362 14.96 0.74 17.53
C PHE A 362 14.06 1.93 17.21
N GLN A 363 12.96 2.03 17.94
CA GLN A 363 12.01 3.12 17.77
C GLN A 363 12.59 4.44 18.31
N SER A 364 12.56 5.46 17.47
CA SER A 364 12.89 6.83 17.86
C SER A 364 12.09 7.82 17.01
N SER A 365 12.06 9.08 17.42
CA SER A 365 11.36 10.14 16.71
C SER A 365 12.26 11.35 16.57
N LEU A 366 12.37 11.86 15.35
CA LEU A 366 13.19 13.03 15.04
C LEU A 366 12.62 14.34 15.61
N ALA A 367 11.42 14.31 16.21
CA ALA A 367 10.84 15.44 16.92
C ALA A 367 11.37 15.60 18.37
N TYR A 368 12.19 14.66 18.86
CA TYR A 368 12.73 14.70 20.23
C TYR A 368 14.23 14.36 20.25
N THR A 369 14.95 14.87 21.26
CA THR A 369 16.36 14.52 21.45
C THR A 369 16.49 13.10 22.01
N ASP A 370 17.28 12.26 21.34
CA ASP A 370 17.63 10.92 21.82
C ASP A 370 19.14 10.85 22.09
N LYS A 371 19.52 10.63 23.35
CA LYS A 371 20.93 10.56 23.78
C LYS A 371 21.68 9.40 23.14
N ARG A 372 20.98 8.34 22.71
CA ARG A 372 21.56 7.18 22.04
C ARG A 372 22.10 7.51 20.65
N LEU A 373 21.69 8.62 20.05
CA LEU A 373 22.13 9.04 18.70
C LEU A 373 23.42 9.88 18.71
N LYS A 374 24.05 10.08 19.87
CA LYS A 374 25.29 10.87 19.97
C LYS A 374 26.53 10.06 19.60
N GLY A 375 27.52 10.73 19.02
CA GLY A 375 28.85 10.17 18.77
C GLY A 375 28.97 9.30 17.53
N TYR A 376 28.00 9.38 16.61
CA TYR A 376 28.06 8.72 15.31
C TYR A 376 28.81 9.58 14.29
N ASP A 377 29.44 8.93 13.32
CA ASP A 377 30.23 9.60 12.28
C ASP A 377 29.31 10.32 11.30
N ALA A 378 28.24 9.65 10.89
CA ALA A 378 27.28 10.18 9.94
C ALA A 378 25.84 9.89 10.34
N ALA A 379 24.93 10.76 9.92
CA ALA A 379 23.49 10.50 9.93
C ALA A 379 22.88 10.74 8.56
N VAL A 380 21.94 9.89 8.16
CA VAL A 380 21.23 9.98 6.89
C VAL A 380 19.75 10.20 7.14
N LEU A 381 19.18 11.21 6.50
CA LEU A 381 17.75 11.47 6.39
C LEU A 381 17.36 11.31 4.91
N CYS A 382 17.08 10.08 4.50
CA CYS A 382 16.75 9.74 3.11
C CYS A 382 15.24 9.83 2.90
N GLU A 383 14.75 10.92 2.30
CA GLU A 383 13.31 11.14 2.04
C GLU A 383 12.48 11.14 3.33
N VAL A 384 12.84 12.00 4.28
CA VAL A 384 12.23 12.03 5.61
C VAL A 384 11.62 13.39 5.95
N ILE A 385 12.27 14.47 5.51
CA ILE A 385 11.89 15.82 5.92
C ILE A 385 10.54 16.23 5.32
N GLU A 386 10.25 15.80 4.09
CA GLU A 386 9.01 16.03 3.36
C GLU A 386 7.78 15.37 4.00
N HIS A 387 7.98 14.38 4.86
CA HIS A 387 6.90 13.72 5.60
C HIS A 387 6.58 14.40 6.94
N LEU A 388 7.34 15.42 7.33
CA LEU A 388 7.12 16.19 8.55
C LEU A 388 6.26 17.42 8.29
N ASP A 389 5.43 17.76 9.28
CA ASP A 389 4.75 19.05 9.26
C ASP A 389 5.80 20.17 9.43
N LEU A 390 5.78 21.21 8.59
CA LEU A 390 6.74 22.32 8.63
C LEU A 390 6.99 22.90 10.04
N PRO A 391 5.98 23.04 10.94
CA PRO A 391 6.21 23.52 12.31
C PRO A 391 7.08 22.59 13.18
N ARG A 392 7.28 21.33 12.79
CA ARG A 392 8.13 20.35 13.51
C ARG A 392 9.57 20.31 12.99
N LEU A 393 9.83 20.92 11.84
CA LEU A 393 11.15 20.94 11.24
C LEU A 393 12.22 21.57 12.16
N PRO A 394 11.96 22.67 12.90
CA PRO A 394 12.93 23.19 13.87
C PRO A 394 13.30 22.22 14.99
N ALA A 395 12.37 21.33 15.38
CA ALA A 395 12.65 20.30 16.38
C ALA A 395 13.58 19.22 15.82
N LEU A 396 13.40 18.83 14.55
CA LEU A 396 14.32 17.94 13.84
C LEU A 396 15.70 18.58 13.69
N GLU A 397 15.75 19.84 13.27
CA GLU A 397 17.01 20.59 13.14
C GLU A 397 17.81 20.53 14.44
N TYR A 398 17.16 20.85 15.57
CA TYR A 398 17.79 20.78 16.88
C TYR A 398 18.17 19.36 17.29
N ALA A 399 17.29 18.37 17.10
CA ALA A 399 17.53 16.99 17.50
C ALA A 399 18.73 16.38 16.76
N VAL A 400 18.82 16.59 15.44
CA VAL A 400 19.87 16.03 14.58
C VAL A 400 21.15 16.86 14.62
N PHE A 401 21.08 18.15 14.27
CA PHE A 401 22.27 18.99 14.10
C PHE A 401 22.77 19.60 15.41
N GLY A 402 21.87 19.85 16.37
CA GLY A 402 22.23 20.40 17.68
C GLY A 402 22.62 19.34 18.71
N SER A 403 21.76 18.32 18.89
CA SER A 403 21.90 17.33 19.96
C SER A 403 22.69 16.09 19.54
N ALA A 404 22.27 15.37 18.49
CA ALA A 404 22.97 14.18 18.02
C ALA A 404 24.36 14.55 17.44
N ARG A 405 24.40 15.63 16.65
CA ARG A 405 25.59 16.33 16.15
C ARG A 405 26.66 15.38 15.56
N PRO A 406 26.32 14.57 14.53
CA PRO A 406 27.28 13.73 13.84
C PRO A 406 28.25 14.58 13.00
N ARG A 407 29.41 14.02 12.63
CA ARG A 407 30.41 14.75 11.80
C ARG A 407 29.87 15.06 10.40
N THR A 408 29.08 14.15 9.85
CA THR A 408 28.43 14.31 8.54
C THR A 408 26.91 14.12 8.67
N VAL A 409 26.10 14.96 8.02
CA VAL A 409 24.66 14.71 7.85
C VAL A 409 24.33 14.70 6.37
N LEU A 410 23.62 13.68 5.90
CA LEU A 410 23.09 13.60 4.54
C LEU A 410 21.59 13.78 4.60
N VAL A 411 21.05 14.72 3.82
CA VAL A 411 19.60 14.92 3.69
C VAL A 411 19.23 14.80 2.22
N THR A 412 18.27 13.93 1.91
CA THR A 412 17.66 13.89 0.58
C THR A 412 16.19 14.27 0.64
N THR A 413 15.71 14.92 -0.40
CA THR A 413 14.29 15.26 -0.59
C THR A 413 13.99 15.35 -2.10
N PRO A 414 12.73 15.14 -2.51
CA PRO A 414 12.29 15.42 -3.87
C PRO A 414 12.50 16.89 -4.27
N ASN A 415 12.70 17.11 -5.58
CA ASN A 415 12.69 18.42 -6.21
C ASN A 415 11.34 18.69 -6.90
N VAL A 416 10.51 19.57 -6.37
CA VAL A 416 9.19 19.85 -6.96
C VAL A 416 9.28 20.40 -8.40
N GLU A 417 10.37 21.10 -8.74
CA GLU A 417 10.58 21.68 -10.08
C GLU A 417 10.66 20.61 -11.16
N TYR A 418 11.20 19.43 -10.83
CA TYR A 418 11.30 18.31 -11.76
C TYR A 418 9.94 17.64 -12.03
N ASN A 419 8.88 17.97 -11.28
CA ASN A 419 7.60 17.28 -11.43
C ASN A 419 7.02 17.39 -12.84
N VAL A 420 7.34 18.47 -13.56
CA VAL A 420 6.93 18.70 -14.95
C VAL A 420 7.55 17.71 -15.95
N ARG A 421 8.65 17.04 -15.59
CA ARG A 421 9.32 16.04 -16.44
C ARG A 421 8.75 14.64 -16.27
N TRP A 422 7.88 14.42 -15.29
CA TRP A 422 7.15 13.17 -15.17
C TRP A 422 5.89 13.22 -16.03
N GLU A 423 5.87 12.44 -17.11
CA GLU A 423 4.73 12.36 -18.05
C GLU A 423 3.39 11.98 -17.40
N SER A 424 3.42 11.44 -16.16
CA SER A 424 2.27 10.95 -15.40
C SER A 424 1.81 11.86 -14.25
N LEU A 425 2.43 13.04 -14.06
CA LEU A 425 2.09 14.00 -13.00
C LEU A 425 1.49 15.28 -13.60
N PRO A 426 0.22 15.63 -13.28
CA PRO A 426 -0.32 16.94 -13.62
C PRO A 426 0.51 18.05 -12.95
N ALA A 427 0.85 19.10 -13.70
CA ALA A 427 1.63 20.23 -13.21
C ALA A 427 1.06 20.78 -11.88
N GLY A 428 1.92 21.03 -10.89
CA GLY A 428 1.56 21.59 -9.58
C GLY A 428 1.17 20.59 -8.49
N HIS A 429 1.29 19.27 -8.73
CA HIS A 429 1.03 18.24 -7.72
C HIS A 429 2.33 17.64 -7.16
N VAL A 430 2.28 17.33 -5.87
CA VAL A 430 3.28 16.60 -5.10
C VAL A 430 3.42 15.17 -5.64
N ARG A 431 4.64 14.63 -5.74
CA ARG A 431 4.97 13.29 -6.27
C ARG A 431 4.31 12.16 -5.47
N HIS A 432 4.16 12.32 -4.16
CA HIS A 432 3.50 11.35 -3.29
C HIS A 432 2.50 12.01 -2.34
N GLY A 433 1.29 11.44 -2.24
CA GLY A 433 0.18 12.00 -1.45
C GLY A 433 0.38 11.97 0.08
N ASP A 434 1.52 11.47 0.56
CA ASP A 434 1.95 11.47 1.96
C ASP A 434 3.05 12.49 2.26
N HIS A 435 3.52 13.27 1.28
CA HIS A 435 4.37 14.43 1.57
C HIS A 435 3.50 15.58 2.10
N ARG A 436 4.02 16.27 3.11
CA ARG A 436 3.46 17.50 3.66
C ARG A 436 3.85 18.73 2.85
N PHE A 437 4.99 18.65 2.16
CA PHE A 437 5.53 19.67 1.26
C PHE A 437 6.53 19.03 0.28
N GLU A 438 6.79 19.69 -0.84
CA GLU A 438 7.97 19.43 -1.68
C GLU A 438 8.62 20.76 -1.99
N TRP A 439 9.93 20.86 -1.75
CA TRP A 439 10.67 22.09 -1.96
C TRP A 439 11.23 22.20 -3.37
N THR A 440 11.31 23.44 -3.83
CA THR A 440 12.17 23.88 -4.93
C THR A 440 13.65 23.75 -4.54
N ARG A 441 14.54 23.89 -5.52
CA ARG A 441 15.99 23.94 -5.29
C ARG A 441 16.38 25.11 -4.42
N GLU A 442 15.73 26.26 -4.61
CA GLU A 442 15.99 27.46 -3.84
C GLU A 442 15.55 27.30 -2.37
N GLU A 443 14.34 26.77 -2.13
CA GLU A 443 13.83 26.54 -0.77
C GLU A 443 14.70 25.55 0.00
N PHE A 444 15.06 24.42 -0.61
CA PHE A 444 15.92 23.42 0.02
C PHE A 444 17.32 23.97 0.33
N ARG A 445 17.92 24.71 -0.62
CA ARG A 445 19.24 25.35 -0.41
C ARG A 445 19.21 26.40 0.70
N THR A 446 18.15 27.20 0.75
CA THR A 446 17.96 28.25 1.77
C THR A 446 17.82 27.63 3.15
N TRP A 447 16.96 26.61 3.27
CA TRP A 447 16.80 25.87 4.52
C TRP A 447 18.13 25.22 4.96
N ALA A 448 18.78 24.47 4.08
CA ALA A 448 20.01 23.76 4.40
C ALA A 448 21.14 24.71 4.81
N THR A 449 21.31 25.84 4.12
CA THR A 449 22.30 26.87 4.49
C THR A 449 22.00 27.47 5.86
N THR A 450 20.74 27.79 6.14
CA THR A 450 20.31 28.34 7.44
C THR A 450 20.58 27.37 8.59
N VAL A 451 20.29 26.08 8.39
CA VAL A 451 20.56 25.03 9.39
C VAL A 451 22.06 24.86 9.60
N ALA A 452 22.83 24.84 8.51
CA ALA A 452 24.28 24.70 8.56
C ALA A 452 24.92 25.86 9.34
N GLU A 453 24.53 27.10 9.06
CA GLU A 453 24.98 28.29 9.77
C GLU A 453 24.66 28.22 11.26
N ARG A 454 23.40 27.93 11.61
CA ARG A 454 22.92 27.88 12.99
C ARG A 454 23.63 26.82 13.84
N HIS A 455 23.96 25.67 13.25
CA HIS A 455 24.49 24.52 13.97
C HIS A 455 25.99 24.28 13.77
N GLY A 456 26.68 25.13 13.00
CA GLY A 456 28.12 25.05 12.80
C GLY A 456 28.57 23.95 11.83
N TYR A 457 27.82 23.77 10.75
CA TYR A 457 28.16 22.91 9.63
C TYR A 457 28.48 23.76 8.40
N ASP A 458 29.25 23.20 7.48
CA ASP A 458 29.30 23.61 6.08
C ASP A 458 28.38 22.68 5.28
N VAL A 459 27.79 23.16 4.19
CA VAL A 459 26.86 22.38 3.37
C VAL A 459 27.25 22.42 1.89
N GLY A 460 27.31 21.24 1.26
CA GLY A 460 27.42 21.07 -0.18
C GLY A 460 26.16 20.43 -0.77
N PHE A 461 25.90 20.65 -2.05
CA PHE A 461 24.73 20.10 -2.75
C PHE A 461 25.17 19.17 -3.87
N VAL A 462 24.54 18.00 -3.94
CA VAL A 462 24.86 16.97 -4.92
C VAL A 462 23.58 16.61 -5.69
N PRO A 463 23.60 16.63 -7.03
CA PRO A 463 22.46 16.19 -7.83
C PRO A 463 22.31 14.67 -7.77
N VAL A 464 21.06 14.18 -7.70
CA VAL A 464 20.75 12.76 -7.71
C VAL A 464 19.68 12.47 -8.76
N GLY A 465 20.06 11.69 -9.77
CA GLY A 465 19.25 11.48 -10.98
C GLY A 465 19.74 12.30 -12.18
N PRO A 466 19.04 12.23 -13.32
CA PRO A 466 19.33 13.08 -14.48
C PRO A 466 19.23 14.56 -14.09
N ASP A 467 20.33 15.29 -14.22
CA ASP A 467 20.39 16.72 -13.91
C ASP A 467 19.88 17.51 -15.12
N ASP A 468 18.60 17.86 -15.10
CA ASP A 468 17.95 18.61 -16.15
C ASP A 468 18.42 20.08 -16.12
N PRO A 469 18.81 20.68 -17.26
CA PRO A 469 19.35 22.03 -17.29
C PRO A 469 18.34 23.10 -16.84
N GLU A 470 17.03 22.85 -16.99
CA GLU A 470 15.98 23.80 -16.62
C GLU A 470 15.50 23.55 -15.19
N VAL A 471 15.19 22.30 -14.85
CA VAL A 471 14.50 21.95 -13.59
C VAL A 471 15.38 21.23 -12.57
N GLY A 472 16.63 20.92 -12.90
CA GLY A 472 17.62 20.28 -12.04
C GLY A 472 17.42 18.78 -11.87
N PRO A 473 17.95 18.16 -10.81
CA PRO A 473 17.82 16.72 -10.59
C PRO A 473 16.44 16.39 -9.98
N PRO A 474 15.91 15.17 -10.19
CA PRO A 474 14.68 14.75 -9.53
C PRO A 474 14.84 14.65 -8.01
N THR A 475 16.00 14.25 -7.49
CA THR A 475 16.26 14.21 -6.05
C THR A 475 17.34 15.24 -5.71
N GLN A 476 17.13 15.98 -4.63
CA GLN A 476 18.08 16.92 -4.07
C GLN A 476 18.82 16.25 -2.92
N MET A 477 20.15 16.38 -2.86
CA MET A 477 20.94 15.92 -1.72
C MET A 477 21.78 17.07 -1.15
N ALA A 478 21.70 17.28 0.16
CA ALA A 478 22.59 18.16 0.91
C ALA A 478 23.52 17.34 1.81
N VAL A 479 24.81 17.66 1.73
CA VAL A 479 25.89 17.03 2.49
C VAL A 479 26.42 18.06 3.47
N PHE A 480 26.10 17.89 4.74
CA PHE A 480 26.56 18.74 5.83
C PHE A 480 27.82 18.16 6.43
N LYS A 481 28.89 18.95 6.54
CA LYS A 481 30.15 18.57 7.22
C LYS A 481 30.35 19.50 8.42
N GLN A 482 30.52 18.93 9.60
CA GLN A 482 30.69 19.72 10.83
C GLN A 482 31.98 20.55 10.73
N ARG A 483 31.91 21.85 11.04
CA ARG A 483 33.11 22.68 11.09
C ARG A 483 33.99 22.24 12.26
N ASN A 484 35.25 21.93 11.97
CA ASN A 484 36.22 21.62 13.02
C ASN A 484 36.43 22.85 13.91
N THR A 485 36.14 22.71 15.21
CA THR A 485 36.42 23.76 16.20
C THR A 485 37.91 24.03 16.41
N ASN A 486 38.80 23.14 15.97
CA ASN A 486 40.25 23.25 16.20
C ASN A 486 40.97 24.26 15.27
N GLU A 487 40.39 24.65 14.14
CA GLU A 487 41.06 25.61 13.23
C GLU A 487 40.87 27.08 13.63
N LYS A 488 39.86 27.40 14.44
CA LYS A 488 39.66 28.77 14.94
C LYS A 488 40.55 29.10 16.13
N GLU A 489 40.95 28.13 16.95
CA GLU A 489 41.91 28.37 18.03
C GLU A 489 43.36 28.43 17.51
N ALA A 490 43.71 27.66 16.46
CA ALA A 490 45.04 27.74 15.83
C ALA A 490 45.26 28.99 14.95
N LYS A 491 44.20 29.71 14.58
CA LYS A 491 44.29 31.04 13.93
C LYS A 491 44.16 32.21 14.91
N ALA A 492 43.88 31.93 16.19
CA ALA A 492 43.72 32.92 17.26
C ALA A 492 44.78 32.80 18.38
N ALA A 493 45.65 31.78 18.31
CA ALA A 493 46.90 31.65 19.05
C ALA A 493 48.07 31.87 18.08
#